data_AF-A0A1V4APR8-F1
#
_entry.id   AF-A0A1V4APR8-F1
#
_cell.length_a   1.000
_cell.length_b   1.000
_cell.length_c   1.000
_cell.angle_alpha   90.00
_cell.angle_beta   90.00
_cell.angle_gamma   90.00
#
_symmetry.space_group_name_H-M   'P 1'
#
loop_
_entity.id
_entity.type
_entity.pdbx_description
1 polymer ?
#
loop_
_entity_poly.entity_id
_entity_poly.type
_entity_poly.pdbx_seq_one_letter_code
_entity_poly.pdbx_strand_id
1 'polypeptide(L)'
;MVVALVLTPEGFPVAYEVYPGNTRDTATLEEFLDRIEKQYGKFRRTWLMDRGIPTEEMLDKMRFRGIDYLVGTPKGHLSRVEKPLLEQTWMQARESVRVKIFKQESEFYVYVESHDRVAKERSMRRRRLKRLWRSLHELLNRKHITRYDLLMHIGALKKEAGRDFGLVRISL
;
A
#
# COMPACT_ATOMS: atom_id res chain seq x y z
N MET A 1 12.62 8.78 6.32
CA MET A 1 13.22 9.55 5.22
C MET A 1 12.32 9.35 4.01
N VAL A 2 11.92 10.41 3.31
CA VAL A 2 11.13 10.33 2.08
C VAL A 2 12.04 10.74 0.93
N VAL A 3 12.01 9.99 -0.17
CA VAL A 3 12.77 10.33 -1.38
C VAL A 3 11.78 10.60 -2.50
N ALA A 4 11.87 11.78 -3.09
CA ALA A 4 11.16 12.11 -4.32
C ALA A 4 12.09 11.92 -5.51
N LEU A 5 11.60 11.30 -6.58
CA LEU A 5 12.38 11.03 -7.79
C LEU A 5 11.60 11.50 -9.01
N VAL A 6 12.24 12.31 -9.84
CA VAL A 6 11.71 12.74 -11.13
C VAL A 6 12.31 11.85 -12.20
N LEU A 7 11.45 11.14 -12.92
CA LEU A 7 11.84 10.20 -13.97
C LEU A 7 11.39 10.71 -15.34
N THR A 8 12.18 10.42 -16.38
CA THR A 8 11.70 10.49 -17.76
C THR A 8 10.67 9.37 -18.03
N PRO A 9 9.87 9.45 -19.11
CA PRO A 9 8.97 8.36 -19.50
C PRO A 9 9.68 7.01 -19.72
N GLU A 10 10.97 7.03 -20.08
CA GLU A 10 11.81 5.85 -20.26
C GLU A 10 12.37 5.30 -18.92
N GLY A 11 12.12 6.00 -17.81
CA GLY A 11 12.53 5.58 -16.47
C GLY A 11 13.89 6.11 -16.01
N PHE A 12 14.48 7.08 -16.72
CA PHE A 12 15.77 7.66 -16.31
C PHE A 12 15.58 8.76 -15.25
N PRO A 13 16.36 8.75 -14.16
CA PRO A 13 16.28 9.79 -13.15
C PRO A 13 16.84 11.11 -13.66
N VAL A 14 16.03 12.17 -13.54
CA VAL A 14 16.38 13.56 -13.92
C VAL A 14 16.70 14.40 -12.69
N ALA A 15 16.03 14.11 -11.56
CA ALA A 15 16.19 14.82 -10.30
C ALA A 15 15.80 13.90 -9.14
N TYR A 16 16.41 14.08 -7.98
CA TYR A 16 15.96 13.44 -6.74
C TYR A 16 16.03 14.42 -5.58
N GLU A 17 15.24 14.15 -4.54
CA GLU A 17 15.27 14.91 -3.32
C GLU A 17 15.01 14.05 -2.09
N VAL A 18 15.65 14.39 -0.98
CA VAL A 18 15.58 13.64 0.27
C VAL A 18 15.02 14.54 1.36
N TYR A 19 13.95 14.05 2.00
CA TYR A 19 13.29 14.74 3.09
C TYR A 19 13.42 13.98 4.41
N PRO A 20 13.56 14.70 5.53
CA PRO A 20 13.52 14.11 6.87
C PRO A 20 12.15 13.45 7.06
N GLY A 21 12.12 12.15 7.36
CA GLY A 21 10.87 11.38 7.34
C GLY A 21 9.99 11.50 8.57
N ASN A 22 10.03 12.64 9.25
CA ASN A 22 9.29 12.85 10.49
C ASN A 22 8.38 14.09 10.46
N THR A 23 8.31 14.79 9.34
CA THR A 23 7.37 15.89 9.12
C THR A 23 6.15 15.35 8.39
N ARG A 24 4.98 15.45 9.04
CA ARG A 24 3.65 15.29 8.44
C ARG A 24 3.27 16.53 7.62
N ASP A 25 4.26 17.23 7.08
CA ASP A 25 4.06 18.59 6.57
C ASP A 25 3.77 18.55 5.08
N THR A 26 2.49 18.75 4.78
CA THR A 26 1.95 19.17 3.49
C THR A 26 2.76 20.29 2.84
N ALA A 27 3.33 21.19 3.64
CA ALA A 27 4.20 22.28 3.20
C ALA A 27 5.41 21.79 2.40
N THR A 28 6.01 20.66 2.78
CA THR A 28 7.21 20.13 2.13
C THR A 28 6.95 19.63 0.71
N LEU A 29 5.75 19.08 0.46
CA LEU A 29 5.37 18.59 -0.88
C LEU A 29 4.99 19.76 -1.80
N GLU A 30 4.36 20.81 -1.28
CA GLU A 30 4.02 22.02 -2.07
C GLU A 30 5.27 22.76 -2.53
N GLU A 31 6.23 22.98 -1.62
CA GLU A 31 7.56 23.54 -1.96
C GLU A 31 8.28 22.68 -3.02
N PHE A 32 8.11 21.36 -2.94
CA PHE A 32 8.65 20.45 -3.95
C PHE A 32 8.01 20.65 -5.32
N LEU A 33 6.67 20.70 -5.38
CA LEU A 33 5.95 20.96 -6.63
C LEU A 33 6.45 22.26 -7.27
N ASP A 34 6.56 23.33 -6.47
CA ASP A 34 6.97 24.65 -6.95
C ASP A 34 8.40 24.67 -7.47
N ARG A 35 9.34 24.03 -6.78
CA ARG A 35 10.73 23.95 -7.23
C ARG A 35 10.85 23.12 -8.51
N ILE A 36 10.16 21.98 -8.59
CA ILE A 36 10.18 21.13 -9.79
C ILE A 36 9.52 21.84 -10.98
N GLU A 37 8.45 22.60 -10.76
CA GLU A 37 7.88 23.48 -11.79
C GLU A 37 8.84 24.59 -12.21
N LYS A 38 9.55 25.22 -11.27
CA LYS A 38 10.53 26.27 -11.57
C LYS A 38 11.72 25.76 -12.37
N GLN A 39 12.22 24.57 -12.03
CA GLN A 39 13.43 24.02 -12.64
C GLN A 39 13.17 23.37 -14.01
N TYR A 40 12.02 22.70 -14.16
CA TYR A 40 11.74 21.87 -15.33
C TYR A 40 10.48 22.31 -16.10
N GLY A 41 9.82 23.40 -15.70
CA GLY A 41 8.56 23.86 -16.30
C GLY A 41 7.35 23.01 -15.90
N LYS A 42 6.17 23.34 -16.45
CA LYS A 42 4.86 22.72 -16.12
C LYS A 42 4.47 21.51 -16.99
N PHE A 43 5.35 21.03 -17.87
CA PHE A 43 4.94 20.12 -18.94
C PHE A 43 4.68 18.67 -18.46
N ARG A 44 3.44 18.19 -18.68
CA ARG A 44 2.97 16.78 -18.69
C ARG A 44 3.65 15.86 -17.67
N ARG A 45 3.33 16.06 -16.39
CA ARG A 45 3.82 15.19 -15.30
C ARG A 45 2.68 14.48 -14.62
N THR A 46 2.83 13.18 -14.42
CA THR A 46 1.99 12.40 -13.52
C THR A 46 2.76 12.12 -12.24
N TRP A 47 2.22 12.59 -11.12
CA TRP A 47 2.82 12.42 -9.80
C TRP A 47 2.43 11.08 -9.20
N LEU A 48 3.41 10.21 -8.91
CA LEU A 48 3.17 8.92 -8.26
C LEU A 48 3.46 9.07 -6.77
N MET A 49 2.47 8.85 -5.91
CA MET A 49 2.60 9.05 -4.47
C MET A 49 2.03 7.87 -3.67
N ASP A 50 2.70 7.54 -2.57
CA ASP A 50 2.14 6.59 -1.61
C ASP A 50 0.93 7.18 -0.89
N ARG A 51 -0.03 6.32 -0.53
CA ARG A 51 -1.28 6.66 0.18
C ARG A 51 -1.13 7.57 1.40
N GLY A 52 0.02 7.50 2.09
CA GLY A 52 0.26 8.23 3.32
C GLY A 52 1.01 9.56 3.14
N ILE A 53 1.34 9.92 1.89
CA ILE A 53 2.14 11.11 1.58
C ILE A 53 1.24 12.35 1.39
N PRO A 54 0.23 12.36 0.49
CA PRO A 54 -0.59 13.54 0.30
C PRO A 54 -1.77 13.58 1.26
N THR A 55 -2.15 14.79 1.68
CA THR A 55 -3.45 15.07 2.30
C THR A 55 -4.48 15.43 1.24
N GLU A 56 -5.77 15.41 1.61
CA GLU A 56 -6.84 15.80 0.68
C GLU A 56 -6.71 17.27 0.23
N GLU A 57 -6.36 18.17 1.15
CA GLU A 57 -6.10 19.59 0.82
C GLU A 57 -5.00 19.75 -0.24
N MET A 58 -3.99 18.88 -0.22
CA MET A 58 -2.92 18.90 -1.21
C MET A 58 -3.39 18.34 -2.56
N LEU A 59 -4.21 17.29 -2.55
CA LEU A 59 -4.83 16.78 -3.77
C LEU A 59 -5.75 17.84 -4.40
N ASP A 60 -6.50 18.60 -3.59
CA ASP A 60 -7.30 19.75 -4.07
C ASP A 60 -6.43 20.80 -4.76
N LYS A 61 -5.28 21.16 -4.17
CA LYS A 61 -4.34 22.10 -4.80
C LYS A 61 -3.78 21.55 -6.12
N MET A 62 -3.44 20.26 -6.18
CA MET A 62 -2.96 19.62 -7.40
C MET A 62 -4.04 19.63 -8.49
N ARG A 63 -5.30 19.33 -8.13
CA ARG A 63 -6.47 19.43 -9.04
C ARG A 63 -6.64 20.86 -9.57
N PHE A 64 -6.59 21.86 -8.69
CA PHE A 64 -6.70 23.27 -9.07
C PHE A 64 -5.58 23.71 -10.02
N ARG A 65 -4.36 23.20 -9.83
CA ARG A 65 -3.19 23.48 -10.69
C ARG A 65 -3.18 22.71 -12.01
N GLY A 66 -4.13 21.77 -12.22
CA GLY A 66 -4.17 20.91 -13.40
C GLY A 66 -3.04 19.87 -13.43
N ILE A 67 -2.60 19.40 -12.25
CA ILE A 67 -1.53 18.41 -12.10
C ILE A 67 -2.15 17.01 -12.04
N ASP A 68 -1.70 16.12 -12.93
CA ASP A 68 -2.09 14.71 -12.91
C ASP A 68 -1.37 13.94 -11.79
N TYR A 69 -2.06 13.02 -11.11
CA TYR A 69 -1.46 12.17 -10.08
C TYR A 69 -2.05 10.76 -10.06
N LEU A 70 -1.26 9.85 -9.50
CA LEU A 70 -1.67 8.51 -9.08
C LEU A 70 -1.28 8.35 -7.61
N VAL A 71 -2.28 8.22 -6.75
CA VAL A 71 -2.10 8.00 -5.32
C VAL A 71 -2.87 6.77 -4.88
N GLY A 72 -2.34 6.01 -3.92
CA GLY A 72 -3.11 4.96 -3.28
C GLY A 72 -4.29 5.56 -2.49
N THR A 73 -5.52 5.15 -2.78
CA THR A 73 -6.74 5.69 -2.12
C THR A 73 -6.64 5.63 -0.60
N PRO A 74 -6.77 6.75 0.14
CA PRO A 74 -6.77 6.76 1.61
C PRO A 74 -7.82 5.82 2.19
N LYS A 75 -7.54 5.20 3.35
CA LYS A 75 -8.46 4.23 3.98
C LYS A 75 -9.87 4.80 4.21
N GLY A 76 -9.97 6.08 4.59
CA GLY A 76 -11.26 6.75 4.83
C GLY A 76 -12.10 6.95 3.56
N HIS A 77 -11.45 7.07 2.39
CA HIS A 77 -12.13 7.20 1.10
C HIS A 77 -12.45 5.85 0.46
N LEU A 78 -11.66 4.81 0.76
CA LEU A 78 -11.85 3.48 0.18
C LEU A 78 -13.27 2.94 0.42
N SER A 79 -13.84 3.16 1.61
CA SER A 79 -15.20 2.70 1.95
C SER A 79 -16.30 3.30 1.06
N ARG A 80 -16.07 4.49 0.47
CA ARG A 80 -17.02 5.16 -0.44
C ARG A 80 -16.98 4.58 -1.85
N VAL A 81 -15.81 4.12 -2.28
CA VAL A 81 -15.57 3.65 -3.66
C VAL A 81 -15.51 2.12 -3.79
N GLU A 82 -15.31 1.40 -2.69
CA GLU A 82 -15.05 -0.05 -2.73
C GLU A 82 -16.21 -0.83 -3.35
N LYS A 83 -17.44 -0.62 -2.88
CA LYS A 83 -18.63 -1.29 -3.44
C LYS A 83 -18.81 -1.04 -4.94
N PRO A 84 -18.94 0.22 -5.42
CA PRO A 84 -19.13 0.46 -6.85
C PRO A 84 -17.94 0.01 -7.69
N LEU A 85 -16.71 0.07 -7.17
CA LEU A 85 -15.51 -0.43 -7.85
C LEU A 85 -15.51 -1.96 -7.99
N LEU A 86 -15.99 -2.69 -6.98
CA LEU A 86 -16.11 -4.15 -7.02
C LEU A 86 -17.19 -4.63 -7.98
N GLU A 87 -18.21 -3.83 -8.25
CA GLU A 87 -19.28 -4.13 -9.22
C GLU A 87 -18.83 -3.97 -10.67
N GLN A 88 -17.71 -3.28 -10.93
CA GLN A 88 -17.21 -3.08 -12.29
C GLN A 88 -16.71 -4.38 -12.94
N THR A 89 -16.67 -4.39 -14.27
CA THR A 89 -16.16 -5.53 -15.05
C THR A 89 -14.63 -5.50 -15.09
N TRP A 90 -14.02 -6.69 -15.07
CA TRP A 90 -12.58 -6.82 -15.25
C TRP A 90 -12.16 -6.48 -16.68
N MET A 91 -11.10 -5.69 -16.80
CA MET A 91 -10.44 -5.35 -18.06
C MET A 91 -9.00 -5.88 -18.02
N GLN A 92 -8.55 -6.48 -19.13
CA GLN A 92 -7.17 -6.91 -19.26
C GLN A 92 -6.28 -5.69 -19.57
N ALA A 93 -5.33 -5.37 -18.69
CA ALA A 93 -4.42 -4.23 -18.88
C ALA A 93 -3.06 -4.67 -19.45
N ARG A 94 -2.55 -5.82 -18.98
CA ARG A 94 -1.33 -6.51 -19.48
C ARG A 94 -1.51 -8.00 -19.28
N GLU A 95 -0.64 -8.84 -19.84
CA GLU A 95 -0.74 -10.31 -19.74
C GLU A 95 -1.01 -10.82 -18.30
N SER A 96 -0.25 -10.35 -17.30
CA SER A 96 -0.41 -10.75 -15.89
C SER A 96 -1.19 -9.75 -15.02
N VAL A 97 -1.84 -8.75 -15.60
CA VAL A 97 -2.50 -7.65 -14.87
C VAL A 97 -3.89 -7.36 -15.42
N ARG A 98 -4.90 -7.47 -14.56
CA ARG A 98 -6.27 -7.03 -14.83
C ARG A 98 -6.69 -5.91 -13.90
N VAL A 99 -7.60 -5.06 -14.36
CA VAL A 99 -8.06 -3.89 -13.64
C VAL A 99 -9.58 -3.76 -13.64
N LYS A 100 -10.12 -3.13 -12.60
CA LYS A 100 -11.46 -2.54 -12.60
C LYS A 100 -11.32 -1.03 -12.50
N ILE A 101 -12.11 -0.30 -13.28
CA ILE A 101 -12.05 1.16 -13.34
C ILE A 101 -13.43 1.71 -12.97
N PHE A 102 -13.46 2.60 -11.97
CA PHE A 102 -14.65 3.34 -11.58
C PHE A 102 -14.36 4.82 -11.67
N LYS A 103 -15.15 5.56 -12.44
CA LYS A 103 -15.04 7.01 -12.53
C LYS A 103 -15.98 7.64 -11.50
N GLN A 104 -15.45 8.54 -10.68
CA GLN A 104 -16.23 9.36 -9.76
C GLN A 104 -15.73 10.79 -9.84
N GLU A 105 -16.65 11.73 -10.08
CA GLU A 105 -16.34 13.14 -10.25
C GLU A 105 -15.27 13.36 -11.33
N SER A 106 -14.15 13.98 -10.99
CA SER A 106 -13.00 14.24 -11.87
C SER A 106 -11.93 13.15 -11.82
N GLU A 107 -12.12 12.08 -11.03
CA GLU A 107 -11.10 11.06 -10.77
C GLU A 107 -11.49 9.67 -11.28
N PHE A 108 -10.45 8.85 -11.47
CA PHE A 108 -10.59 7.42 -11.75
C PHE A 108 -10.01 6.60 -10.61
N TYR A 109 -10.82 5.69 -10.10
CA TYR A 109 -10.41 4.69 -9.12
C TYR A 109 -10.08 3.39 -9.86
N VAL A 110 -8.86 2.90 -9.68
CA VAL A 110 -8.36 1.71 -10.37
C VAL A 110 -8.06 0.62 -9.35
N TYR A 111 -8.82 -0.47 -9.39
CA TYR A 111 -8.48 -1.68 -8.65
C TYR A 111 -7.63 -2.58 -9.53
N VAL A 112 -6.37 -2.78 -9.13
CA VAL A 112 -5.40 -3.58 -9.86
C VAL A 112 -5.25 -4.96 -9.23
N GLU A 113 -5.36 -6.00 -10.04
CA GLU A 113 -4.96 -7.36 -9.67
C GLU A 113 -3.83 -7.83 -10.58
N SER A 114 -2.65 -8.02 -9.99
CA SER A 114 -1.48 -8.63 -10.64
C SER A 114 -1.33 -10.07 -10.18
N HIS A 115 -1.26 -11.01 -11.13
CA HIS A 115 -1.04 -12.43 -10.84
C HIS A 115 0.25 -12.65 -10.05
N ASP A 116 1.34 -11.96 -10.43
CA ASP A 116 2.64 -12.06 -9.75
C ASP A 116 2.55 -11.54 -8.32
N ARG A 117 1.87 -10.41 -8.11
CA ARG A 117 1.68 -9.86 -6.76
C ARG A 117 0.81 -10.80 -5.91
N VAL A 118 -0.26 -11.35 -6.47
CA VAL A 118 -1.12 -12.32 -5.79
C VAL A 118 -0.34 -13.58 -5.42
N ALA A 119 0.47 -14.11 -6.33
CA ALA A 119 1.32 -15.28 -6.08
C ALA A 119 2.33 -15.00 -4.96
N LYS A 120 2.98 -13.83 -4.98
CA LYS A 120 3.91 -13.39 -3.93
C LYS A 120 3.22 -13.32 -2.57
N GLU A 121 2.08 -12.63 -2.46
CA GLU A 121 1.31 -12.52 -1.21
C GLU A 121 0.86 -13.89 -0.69
N ARG A 122 0.37 -14.77 -1.57
CA ARG A 122 -0.01 -16.15 -1.22
C ARG A 122 1.18 -16.96 -0.71
N SER A 123 2.35 -16.84 -1.34
CA SER A 123 3.58 -17.52 -0.91
C SER A 123 4.02 -17.05 0.47
N MET A 124 4.03 -15.73 0.71
CA MET A 124 4.36 -15.15 2.01
C MET A 124 3.38 -15.60 3.10
N ARG A 125 2.07 -15.58 2.83
CA ARG A 125 1.04 -16.10 3.74
C ARG A 125 1.27 -17.58 4.05
N ARG A 126 1.49 -18.41 3.03
CA ARG A 126 1.74 -19.85 3.20
C ARG A 126 2.97 -20.11 4.06
N ARG A 127 4.04 -19.33 3.87
CA ARG A 127 5.26 -19.42 4.68
C ARG A 127 4.99 -19.11 6.16
N ARG A 128 4.25 -18.03 6.44
CA ARG A 128 3.84 -17.65 7.81
C ARG A 128 2.96 -18.72 8.45
N LEU A 129 1.96 -19.24 7.72
CA LEU A 129 1.09 -20.31 8.21
C LEU A 129 1.87 -21.59 8.50
N LYS A 130 2.77 -22.03 7.62
CA LYS A 130 3.60 -23.22 7.88
C LYS A 130 4.45 -23.07 9.15
N ARG A 131 5.00 -21.87 9.39
CA ARG A 131 5.75 -21.58 10.62
C ARG A 131 4.85 -21.61 11.84
N LEU A 132 3.70 -20.94 11.78
CA LEU A 132 2.70 -20.95 12.86
C LEU A 132 2.30 -22.38 13.24
N TRP A 133 1.96 -23.20 12.25
CA TRP A 133 1.58 -24.60 12.47
C TRP A 133 2.70 -25.42 13.12
N ARG A 134 3.93 -25.28 12.64
CA ARG A 134 5.08 -25.96 13.23
C ARG A 134 5.27 -25.56 14.69
N SER A 135 5.26 -24.26 14.98
CA SER A 135 5.46 -23.77 16.34
C SER A 135 4.31 -24.14 17.29
N LEU A 136 3.06 -24.17 16.81
CA LEU A 136 1.94 -24.68 17.60
C LEU A 136 2.09 -26.18 17.90
N HIS A 137 2.54 -26.96 16.93
CA HIS A 137 2.78 -28.40 17.13
C HIS A 137 3.93 -28.64 18.11
N GLU A 138 5.00 -27.85 18.04
CA GLU A 138 6.09 -27.88 19.03
C GLU A 138 5.57 -27.55 20.44
N LEU A 139 4.69 -26.56 20.59
CA LEU A 139 4.08 -26.21 21.88
C LEU A 139 3.20 -27.33 22.44
N LEU A 140 2.39 -27.99 21.59
CA LEU A 140 1.57 -29.13 21.99
C LEU A 140 2.41 -30.30 22.51
N ASN A 141 3.59 -30.50 21.94
CA ASN A 141 4.48 -31.61 22.31
C ASN A 141 5.39 -31.30 23.52
N ARG A 142 5.28 -30.13 24.15
CA ARG A 142 6.05 -29.81 25.36
C ARG A 142 5.44 -30.51 26.57
N LYS A 143 6.24 -31.37 27.23
CA LYS A 143 5.82 -32.16 28.41
C LYS A 143 5.37 -31.32 29.61
N HIS A 144 6.01 -30.16 29.81
CA HIS A 144 5.67 -29.25 30.90
C HIS A 144 5.68 -27.82 30.36
N ILE A 145 4.52 -27.17 30.37
CA ILE A 145 4.37 -25.75 30.06
C ILE A 145 3.36 -25.15 31.03
N THR A 146 3.73 -24.03 31.65
CA THR A 146 2.78 -23.30 32.50
C THR A 146 1.74 -22.61 31.63
N ARG A 147 0.56 -22.34 32.18
CA ARG A 147 -0.47 -21.57 31.47
C ARG A 147 0.04 -20.19 31.04
N TYR A 148 0.85 -19.55 31.88
CA TYR A 148 1.44 -18.24 31.57
C TYR A 148 2.37 -18.32 30.36
N ASP A 149 3.31 -19.27 30.37
CA ASP A 149 4.25 -19.43 29.26
C ASP A 149 3.55 -19.82 27.96
N LEU A 150 2.51 -20.67 28.04
CA LEU A 150 1.69 -21.02 26.89
C LEU A 150 1.05 -19.78 26.26
N LEU A 151 0.42 -18.93 27.08
CA LEU A 151 -0.21 -17.69 26.60
C LEU A 151 0.83 -16.72 26.02
N MET A 152 2.01 -16.62 26.63
CA MET A 152 3.11 -15.78 26.12
C MET A 152 3.60 -16.25 24.74
N HIS A 153 3.79 -17.56 24.55
CA HIS A 153 4.20 -18.11 23.25
C HIS A 153 3.11 -17.92 22.19
N ILE A 154 1.83 -18.15 22.54
CA ILE A 154 0.71 -17.89 21.62
C ILE A 154 0.65 -16.41 21.24
N GLY A 155 0.90 -15.49 22.18
CA GLY A 155 0.99 -14.05 21.91
C GLY A 155 2.11 -13.72 20.92
N ALA A 156 3.30 -14.31 21.08
CA ALA A 156 4.41 -14.15 20.15
C ALA A 156 4.07 -14.67 18.75
N LEU A 157 3.46 -15.86 18.66
CA LEU A 157 3.01 -16.45 17.39
C LEU A 157 1.93 -15.60 16.71
N LYS A 158 1.01 -15.01 17.49
CA LYS A 158 0.01 -14.07 16.99
C LYS A 158 0.65 -12.82 16.40
N LYS A 159 1.67 -12.26 17.06
CA LYS A 159 2.43 -11.11 16.54
C LYS A 159 3.12 -11.44 15.22
N GLU A 160 3.75 -12.61 15.12
CA GLU A 160 4.50 -13.02 13.93
C GLU A 160 3.60 -13.36 12.73
N ALA A 161 2.50 -14.09 12.97
CA ALA A 161 1.53 -14.44 11.93
C ALA A 161 0.64 -13.25 11.52
N GLY A 162 0.53 -12.23 12.37
CA GLY A 162 -0.27 -11.04 12.12
C GLY A 162 -1.73 -11.38 11.82
N ARG A 163 -2.26 -10.83 10.71
CA ARG A 163 -3.65 -11.11 10.28
C ARG A 163 -3.90 -12.56 9.89
N ASP A 164 -2.87 -13.30 9.48
CA ASP A 164 -3.01 -14.70 9.08
C ASP A 164 -3.23 -15.62 10.30
N PHE A 165 -2.97 -15.17 11.53
CA PHE A 165 -3.27 -15.92 12.75
C PHE A 165 -4.77 -16.26 12.85
N GLY A 166 -5.65 -15.36 12.39
CA GLY A 166 -7.10 -15.57 12.39
C GLY A 166 -7.59 -16.68 11.46
N LEU A 167 -6.72 -17.25 10.63
CA LEU A 167 -7.03 -18.40 9.77
C LEU A 167 -6.90 -19.74 10.51
N VAL A 168 -6.41 -19.74 11.76
CA VAL A 168 -6.23 -20.93 12.58
C VAL A 168 -7.08 -20.81 13.83
N ARG A 169 -7.91 -21.83 14.09
CA ARG A 169 -8.66 -21.94 15.35
C ARG A 169 -7.81 -22.71 16.36
N ILE A 170 -7.51 -22.07 17.48
CA ILE A 170 -6.78 -22.69 18.59
C ILE A 170 -7.78 -22.86 19.73
N SER A 171 -7.93 -24.09 20.20
CA SER A 171 -8.65 -24.43 21.43
C SER A 171 -7.61 -24.64 22.53
N LEU A 172 -7.81 -23.99 23.68
CA LEU A 172 -6.95 -24.07 24.86
C LEU A 172 -7.53 -25.02 25.90
#